data_AF-A0A9P0CTY0-F1
#
_entry.id   AF-A0A9P0CTY0-F1
#
_cell.length_a   1.000
_cell.length_b   1.000
_cell.length_c   1.000
_cell.angle_alpha   90.00
_cell.angle_beta   90.00
_cell.angle_gamma   90.00
#
_symmetry.space_group_name_H-M   'P 1'
#
loop_
_entity.id
_entity.type
_entity.pdbx_description
1 polymer ?
#
loop_
_entity_poly.entity_id
_entity_poly.type
_entity_poly.pdbx_seq_one_letter_code
_entity_poly.pdbx_strand_id
1 'polypeptide(L)'
;MGYKKWAKSGLEENDVAVQNQQNSAIINGVQIFYDSLPKMESHYYRATASKLYLEPMWTSKSQLYQFYKSNFCKNQNQKAVSIATFHKQFEKINFPYTYRPKKDLCDICVSFQTGNISEDDYNEHIKFKDEARAKKKMTINNHRMMYLPWISNRLYFARNQMYHHSIIKQN
;
A
#
# COMPACT_ATOMS: atom_id res chain seq x y z
N MET A 1 3.90 61.60 10.32
CA MET A 1 4.20 60.30 9.69
C MET A 1 2.91 59.61 9.28
N GLY A 2 2.61 59.53 7.98
CA GLY A 2 1.43 58.82 7.46
C GLY A 2 1.81 57.42 6.97
N TYR A 3 1.17 56.38 7.50
CA TYR A 3 1.33 55.01 7.03
C TYR A 3 0.48 54.79 5.78
N LYS A 4 1.12 54.46 4.65
CA LYS A 4 0.43 54.14 3.40
C LYS A 4 -0.25 52.77 3.55
N LYS A 5 -1.58 52.76 3.66
CA LYS A 5 -2.41 51.56 3.42
C LYS A 5 -2.35 51.25 1.92
N TRP A 6 -1.71 50.14 1.56
CA TRP A 6 -1.83 49.56 0.22
C TRP A 6 -3.09 48.69 0.22
N ALA A 7 -4.21 49.27 -0.19
CA ALA A 7 -5.40 48.50 -0.52
C ALA A 7 -5.10 47.69 -1.79
N LYS A 8 -5.29 46.37 -1.76
CA LYS A 8 -5.36 45.57 -2.98
C LYS A 8 -6.65 45.98 -3.69
N SER A 9 -6.53 46.88 -4.67
CA SER A 9 -7.54 47.10 -5.69
C SER A 9 -7.83 45.77 -6.40
N GLY A 10 -9.12 45.51 -6.64
CA GLY A 10 -9.65 44.25 -7.14
C GLY A 10 -8.89 43.70 -8.34
N LEU A 11 -8.67 42.39 -8.31
CA LEU A 11 -8.28 41.59 -9.46
C LEU A 11 -9.40 40.61 -9.76
N GLU A 12 -9.64 40.46 -11.05
CA GLU A 12 -10.84 40.01 -11.74
C GLU A 12 -11.24 38.56 -11.44
N GLU A 13 -12.55 38.33 -11.31
CA GLU A 13 -13.16 37.00 -11.11
C GLU A 13 -12.98 36.07 -12.34
N ASN A 14 -12.58 36.60 -13.50
CA ASN A 14 -12.40 35.84 -14.74
C ASN A 14 -11.08 35.05 -14.82
N ASP A 15 -10.03 35.48 -14.11
CA ASP A 15 -8.72 34.79 -14.11
C ASP A 15 -8.74 33.48 -13.31
N VAL A 16 -9.58 33.40 -12.28
CA VAL A 16 -9.66 32.24 -11.37
C VAL A 16 -10.21 31.00 -12.09
N ALA A 17 -11.16 31.18 -13.01
CA ALA A 17 -11.77 30.08 -13.76
C ALA A 17 -10.80 29.47 -14.79
N VAL A 18 -10.04 30.31 -15.50
CA VAL A 18 -9.04 29.88 -16.50
C VAL A 18 -7.85 29.19 -15.81
N GLN A 19 -7.40 29.71 -14.66
CA GLN A 19 -6.37 29.05 -13.85
C GLN A 19 -6.84 27.69 -13.30
N ASN A 20 -8.10 27.55 -12.91
CA ASN A 20 -8.65 26.27 -12.45
C ASN A 20 -8.72 25.22 -13.56
N GLN A 21 -9.03 25.63 -14.79
CA GLN A 21 -9.11 24.71 -15.94
C GLN A 21 -7.73 24.31 -16.48
N GLN A 22 -6.75 25.21 -16.48
CA GLN A 22 -5.36 24.86 -16.80
C GLN A 22 -4.73 23.97 -15.73
N ASN A 23 -5.03 24.23 -14.44
CA ASN A 23 -4.57 23.37 -13.34
C ASN A 23 -5.11 21.95 -13.45
N SER A 24 -6.36 21.74 -13.89
CA SER A 24 -6.94 20.40 -14.02
C SER A 24 -6.29 19.58 -15.15
N ALA A 25 -6.01 20.20 -16.30
CA ALA A 25 -5.31 19.54 -17.41
C ALA A 25 -3.87 19.14 -17.03
N ILE A 26 -3.17 20.02 -16.33
CA ILE A 26 -1.81 19.78 -15.84
C ILE A 26 -1.77 18.66 -14.79
N ILE A 27 -2.76 18.62 -13.89
CA ILE A 27 -2.90 17.56 -12.90
C ILE A 27 -3.18 16.21 -13.58
N ASN A 28 -3.97 16.20 -14.64
CA ASN A 28 -4.28 14.98 -15.40
C ASN A 28 -3.02 14.38 -16.04
N GLY A 29 -2.12 15.20 -16.60
CA GLY A 29 -0.85 14.72 -17.16
C GLY A 29 0.05 14.01 -16.12
N VAL A 30 0.04 14.48 -14.88
CA VAL A 30 0.75 13.84 -13.76
C VAL A 30 0.09 12.51 -13.37
N GLN A 31 -1.25 12.44 -13.41
CA GLN A 31 -2.00 11.22 -13.14
C GLN A 31 -1.69 10.12 -14.17
N ILE A 32 -1.68 10.47 -15.45
CA ILE A 32 -1.35 9.55 -16.56
C ILE A 32 0.07 9.01 -16.39
N PHE A 33 1.03 9.87 -16.03
CA PHE A 33 2.38 9.42 -15.71
C PHE A 33 2.37 8.36 -14.60
N TYR A 34 1.68 8.62 -13.49
CA TYR A 34 1.60 7.65 -12.38
C TYR A 34 0.94 6.33 -12.77
N ASP A 35 -0.01 6.34 -13.69
CA ASP A 35 -0.65 5.12 -14.18
C ASP A 35 0.23 4.33 -15.15
N SER A 36 1.13 5.01 -15.86
CA SER A 36 2.12 4.36 -16.73
C SER A 36 3.27 3.69 -15.97
N LEU A 37 3.45 3.99 -14.67
CA LEU A 37 4.54 3.42 -13.89
C LEU A 37 4.32 1.92 -13.65
N PRO A 38 5.39 1.10 -13.67
CA PRO A 38 5.30 -0.31 -13.33
C PRO A 38 4.88 -0.46 -11.86
N LYS A 39 3.72 -1.10 -11.66
CA LYS A 39 3.13 -1.38 -10.35
C LYS A 39 3.37 -2.86 -10.03
N MET A 40 3.86 -3.11 -8.82
CA MET A 40 4.07 -4.45 -8.28
C MET A 40 3.04 -4.71 -7.17
N GLU A 41 2.50 -5.92 -7.15
CA GLU A 41 1.73 -6.39 -6.00
C GLU A 41 2.63 -6.54 -4.77
N SER A 42 2.20 -5.99 -3.64
CA SER A 42 2.96 -6.19 -2.43
C SER A 42 2.68 -7.57 -1.86
N HIS A 43 3.62 -8.47 -2.08
CA HIS A 43 3.66 -9.74 -1.36
C HIS A 43 3.91 -9.55 0.15
N TYR A 44 4.26 -8.34 0.59
CA TYR A 44 4.63 -8.00 1.98
C TYR A 44 3.51 -7.40 2.82
N TYR A 45 2.37 -7.09 2.22
CA TYR A 45 1.18 -6.70 2.97
C TYR A 45 0.41 -7.96 3.38
N ARG A 46 -0.23 -7.92 4.54
CA ARG A 46 -1.12 -8.99 5.04
C ARG A 46 -2.01 -9.49 3.88
N ALA A 47 -2.27 -10.79 3.82
CA ALA A 47 -2.94 -11.49 2.70
C ALA A 47 -4.29 -10.88 2.22
N THR A 48 -4.82 -9.88 2.92
CA THR A 48 -6.09 -9.20 2.65
C THR A 48 -5.99 -7.80 2.06
N ALA A 49 -4.81 -7.17 1.86
CA ALA A 49 -4.79 -5.90 1.11
C ALA A 49 -4.09 -5.93 -0.24
N SER A 50 -4.76 -5.27 -1.16
CA SER A 50 -4.47 -5.06 -2.56
C SER A 50 -3.65 -3.79 -2.82
N LYS A 51 -2.78 -3.39 -1.88
CA LYS A 51 -1.98 -2.17 -2.09
C LYS A 51 -0.86 -2.43 -3.10
N LEU A 52 -0.87 -1.69 -4.21
CA LEU A 52 0.16 -1.75 -5.24
C LEU A 52 1.36 -0.86 -4.86
N TYR A 53 2.57 -1.36 -5.07
CA TYR A 53 3.84 -0.70 -4.80
C TYR A 53 4.45 -0.26 -6.12
N LEU A 54 5.22 0.82 -6.09
CA LEU A 54 6.11 1.16 -7.19
C LEU A 54 7.31 0.21 -7.16
N GLU A 55 7.70 -0.28 -8.33
CA GLU A 55 8.92 -1.07 -8.48
C GLU A 55 10.14 -0.28 -7.94
N PRO A 56 11.11 -0.92 -7.26
CA PRO A 56 12.25 -0.25 -6.64
C PRO A 56 13.30 0.30 -7.64
N MET A 57 12.87 0.76 -8.81
CA MET A 57 13.69 1.44 -9.81
C MET A 57 14.17 2.82 -9.32
N TRP A 58 13.41 3.47 -8.42
CA TRP A 58 13.75 4.77 -7.85
C TRP A 58 13.89 4.68 -6.34
N THR A 59 14.93 5.31 -5.80
CA THR A 59 15.24 5.32 -4.36
C THR A 59 14.73 6.56 -3.62
N SER A 60 14.52 7.68 -4.33
CA SER A 60 13.88 8.89 -3.78
C SER A 60 12.79 9.50 -4.68
N LYS A 61 11.82 10.21 -4.07
CA LYS A 61 10.79 11.00 -4.80
C LYS A 61 11.42 11.98 -5.82
N SER A 62 12.60 12.50 -5.50
CA SER A 62 13.37 13.38 -6.37
C SER A 62 13.84 12.69 -7.66
N GLN A 63 14.31 11.44 -7.57
CA GLN A 63 14.69 10.64 -8.75
C GLN A 63 13.46 10.36 -9.63
N LEU A 64 12.31 10.06 -9.01
CA LEU A 64 11.06 9.86 -9.74
C LEU A 64 10.64 11.15 -10.49
N TYR A 65 10.78 12.32 -9.86
CA TYR A 65 10.52 13.60 -10.51
C TYR A 65 11.49 13.89 -11.67
N GLN A 66 12.79 13.56 -11.51
CA GLN A 66 13.77 13.68 -12.59
C GLN A 66 13.40 12.79 -13.77
N PHE A 67 12.95 11.55 -13.51
CA PHE A 67 12.48 10.64 -14.55
C PHE A 67 11.23 11.20 -15.26
N TYR A 68 10.24 11.70 -14.52
CA TYR A 68 9.07 12.38 -15.09
C TYR A 68 9.47 13.53 -16.02
N LYS A 69 10.33 14.44 -15.53
CA LYS A 69 10.77 15.61 -16.31
C LYS A 69 11.59 15.23 -17.55
N SER A 70 12.44 14.20 -17.44
CA SER A 70 13.43 13.89 -18.47
C SER A 70 12.93 12.91 -19.52
N ASN A 71 12.10 11.94 -19.13
CA ASN A 71 11.57 10.93 -20.05
C ASN A 71 10.12 11.25 -20.44
N PHE A 72 9.23 11.49 -19.49
CA PHE A 72 7.80 11.63 -19.80
C PHE A 72 7.47 12.99 -20.43
N CYS A 73 7.87 14.10 -19.80
CA CYS A 73 7.58 15.44 -20.30
C CYS A 73 8.27 15.76 -21.63
N LYS A 74 9.51 15.29 -21.82
CA LYS A 74 10.23 15.49 -23.09
C LYS A 74 9.57 14.72 -24.23
N ASN A 75 9.19 13.47 -24.01
CA ASN A 75 8.56 12.64 -25.03
C ASN A 75 7.17 13.15 -25.44
N GLN A 76 6.42 13.75 -24.50
CA GLN A 76 5.11 14.35 -24.79
C GLN A 76 5.16 15.83 -25.18
N ASN A 77 6.35 16.42 -25.28
CA ASN A 77 6.57 17.85 -25.55
C ASN A 77 5.74 18.77 -24.62
N GLN A 78 5.55 18.36 -23.36
CA GLN A 78 4.76 19.07 -22.35
C GLN A 78 5.67 19.77 -21.34
N LYS A 79 5.23 20.93 -20.86
CA LYS A 79 5.93 21.65 -19.79
C LYS A 79 5.78 20.89 -18.46
N ALA A 80 6.90 20.51 -17.86
CA ALA A 80 6.91 19.82 -16.57
C ALA A 80 6.33 20.70 -15.45
N VAL A 81 5.56 20.07 -14.56
CA VAL A 81 5.07 20.71 -13.34
C VAL A 81 6.18 21.05 -12.35
N SER A 82 5.89 21.97 -11.43
CA SER A 82 6.77 22.23 -10.30
C SER A 82 6.93 20.97 -9.43
N ILE A 83 8.11 20.81 -8.82
CA ILE A 83 8.38 19.69 -7.90
C ILE A 83 7.41 19.67 -6.71
N ALA A 84 6.99 20.83 -6.22
CA ALA A 84 6.03 20.95 -5.13
C ALA A 84 4.65 20.42 -5.53
N THR A 85 4.16 20.80 -6.72
CA THR A 85 2.90 20.28 -7.26
C THR A 85 2.97 18.78 -7.49
N PHE A 86 4.09 18.29 -8.02
CA PHE A 86 4.32 16.86 -8.24
C PHE A 86 4.28 16.06 -6.93
N HIS A 87 4.99 16.52 -5.90
CA HIS A 87 4.99 15.88 -4.58
C HIS A 87 3.61 15.91 -3.91
N LYS A 88 2.91 17.04 -3.98
CA LYS A 88 1.54 17.17 -3.45
C LYS A 88 0.60 16.16 -4.12
N GLN A 89 0.77 15.93 -5.42
CA GLN A 89 -0.06 14.99 -6.16
C GLN A 89 0.34 13.54 -5.93
N PHE A 90 1.63 13.27 -5.73
CA PHE A 90 2.14 11.97 -5.28
C PHE A 90 1.51 11.54 -3.95
N GLU A 91 1.40 12.46 -2.99
CA GLU A 91 0.85 12.19 -1.66
C GLU A 91 -0.63 11.78 -1.69
N LYS A 92 -1.41 12.31 -2.64
CA LYS A 92 -2.82 11.94 -2.81
C LYS A 92 -3.01 10.52 -3.34
N ILE A 93 -2.06 10.02 -4.13
CA ILE A 93 -2.19 8.72 -4.81
C ILE A 93 -1.77 7.57 -3.87
N ASN A 94 -1.18 7.88 -2.70
CA ASN A 94 -0.88 6.92 -1.64
C ASN A 94 -0.09 5.67 -2.11
N PHE A 95 0.82 5.84 -3.07
CA PHE A 95 1.76 4.79 -3.41
C PHE A 95 2.73 4.56 -2.24
N PRO A 96 2.83 3.34 -1.72
CA PRO A 96 3.84 2.99 -0.73
C PRO A 96 5.20 2.91 -1.45
N TYR A 97 5.94 4.01 -1.37
CA TYR A 97 7.20 4.24 -2.08
C TYR A 97 8.37 3.37 -1.60
N THR A 98 8.27 2.80 -0.41
CA THR A 98 9.38 2.11 0.26
C THR A 98 8.98 0.69 0.60
N TYR A 99 9.43 -0.26 -0.23
CA TYR A 99 9.67 -1.61 0.25
C TYR A 99 10.89 -1.60 1.16
N ARG A 100 10.72 -1.25 2.44
CA ARG A 100 11.62 -1.67 3.54
C ARG A 100 10.86 -1.64 4.87
N PRO A 101 10.31 -2.75 5.35
CA PRO A 101 10.06 -2.88 6.77
C PRO A 101 11.42 -2.91 7.49
N LYS A 102 11.92 -1.73 7.89
CA LYS A 102 13.13 -1.61 8.73
C LYS A 102 12.86 -1.97 10.20
N LYS A 103 11.60 -2.19 10.58
CA LYS A 103 11.16 -2.29 11.98
C LYS A 103 11.14 -3.72 12.54
N ASP A 104 11.31 -4.74 11.72
CA ASP A 104 11.19 -6.16 12.12
C ASP A 104 12.30 -7.04 11.52
N LEU A 105 13.51 -6.47 11.36
CA LEU A 105 14.65 -7.24 10.87
C LEU A 105 15.21 -8.09 12.02
N CYS A 106 15.42 -9.38 11.77
CA CYS A 106 16.05 -10.26 12.74
C CYS A 106 17.53 -9.89 12.88
N ASP A 107 17.98 -9.59 14.10
CA ASP A 107 19.35 -9.18 14.39
C ASP A 107 20.39 -10.20 13.89
N ILE A 108 20.09 -11.50 13.99
CA ILE A 108 20.97 -12.58 13.50
C ILE A 108 21.06 -12.55 11.97
N CYS A 109 19.93 -12.40 11.27
CA CYS A 109 19.92 -12.29 9.80
C CYS A 109 20.70 -11.07 9.30
N VAL A 110 20.57 -9.92 9.98
CA VAL A 110 21.30 -8.69 9.64
C VAL A 110 22.79 -8.84 9.97
N SER A 111 23.11 -9.49 11.08
CA SER A 111 24.50 -9.74 11.49
C SER A 111 25.22 -10.67 10.50
N PHE A 112 24.55 -11.69 9.96
CA PHE A 112 25.10 -12.53 8.89
C PHE A 112 25.34 -11.73 7.61
N GLN A 113 24.35 -10.94 7.18
CA GLN A 113 24.48 -10.10 5.99
C GLN A 113 25.62 -9.07 6.10
N THR A 114 25.94 -8.63 7.32
CA THR A 114 27.06 -7.71 7.60
C THR A 114 28.38 -8.43 7.88
N GLY A 115 28.42 -9.77 7.80
CA GLY A 115 29.64 -10.57 7.98
C GLY A 115 30.11 -10.71 9.43
N ASN A 116 29.23 -10.44 10.40
CA ASN A 116 29.56 -10.44 11.83
C ASN A 116 29.36 -11.80 12.52
N ILE A 117 28.74 -12.78 11.85
CA ILE A 117 28.53 -14.14 12.39
C ILE A 117 28.94 -15.19 11.36
N SER A 118 29.21 -16.40 11.85
CA SER A 118 29.58 -17.53 11.01
C SER A 118 28.38 -18.08 10.22
N GLU A 119 28.66 -18.79 9.13
CA GLU A 119 27.63 -19.45 8.33
C GLU A 119 26.95 -20.59 9.09
N ASP A 120 27.66 -21.26 9.99
CA ASP A 120 27.10 -22.31 10.85
C ASP A 120 26.04 -21.75 11.81
N ASP A 121 26.31 -20.62 12.47
CA ASP A 121 25.36 -19.95 13.37
C ASP A 121 24.11 -19.47 12.61
N TYR A 122 24.29 -19.01 11.37
CA TYR A 122 23.17 -18.61 10.51
C TYR A 122 22.33 -19.81 10.08
N ASN A 123 22.95 -20.93 9.71
CA ASN A 123 22.26 -22.16 9.32
C ASN A 123 21.43 -22.73 10.47
N GLU A 124 21.97 -22.72 11.69
CA GLU A 124 21.24 -23.11 12.89
C GLU A 124 20.02 -22.19 13.13
N HIS A 125 20.19 -20.88 13.01
CA HIS A 125 19.10 -19.91 13.11
C HIS A 125 17.96 -20.19 12.10
N ILE A 126 18.31 -20.47 10.84
CA ILE A 126 17.32 -20.78 9.79
C ILE A 126 16.56 -22.07 10.12
N LYS A 127 17.26 -23.10 10.59
CA LYS A 127 16.65 -24.36 11.00
C LYS A 127 15.59 -24.16 12.09
N PHE A 128 15.92 -23.46 13.18
CA PHE A 128 14.96 -23.20 14.26
C PHE A 128 13.75 -22.38 13.81
N LYS A 129 13.97 -21.41 12.93
CA LYS A 129 12.93 -20.57 12.35
C LYS A 129 11.93 -21.39 11.53
N ASP A 130 12.41 -22.35 10.75
CA ASP A 130 11.55 -23.20 9.92
C ASP A 130 10.80 -24.25 10.76
N GLU A 131 11.44 -24.83 11.78
CA GLU A 131 10.78 -25.72 12.74
C GLU A 131 9.63 -25.01 13.48
N ALA A 132 9.85 -23.78 13.94
CA ALA A 132 8.81 -22.98 14.61
C ALA A 132 7.62 -22.67 13.69
N ARG A 133 7.88 -22.36 12.41
CA ARG A 133 6.84 -22.13 11.40
C ARG A 133 6.05 -23.39 11.07
N ALA A 134 6.73 -24.54 10.95
CA ALA A 134 6.10 -25.83 10.72
C ALA A 134 5.14 -26.18 11.87
N LYS A 135 5.60 -26.04 13.12
CA LYS A 135 4.77 -26.23 14.32
C LYS A 135 3.55 -25.31 14.32
N LYS A 136 3.73 -24.01 14.05
CA LYS A 136 2.62 -23.05 13.96
C LYS A 136 1.59 -23.44 12.90
N LYS A 137 2.04 -23.86 11.71
CA LYS A 137 1.15 -24.31 10.62
C LYS A 137 0.36 -25.55 11.02
N MET A 138 0.99 -26.52 11.69
CA MET A 138 0.31 -27.69 12.24
C MET A 138 -0.72 -27.32 13.30
N THR A 139 -0.40 -26.44 14.24
CA THR A 139 -1.35 -25.97 15.26
C THR A 139 -2.55 -25.27 14.64
N ILE A 140 -2.34 -24.40 13.64
CA ILE A 140 -3.44 -23.73 12.92
C ILE A 140 -4.32 -24.76 12.20
N ASN A 141 -3.72 -25.76 11.55
CA ASN A 141 -4.46 -26.81 10.86
C ASN A 141 -5.27 -27.66 11.84
N ASN A 142 -4.66 -28.09 12.95
CA ASN A 142 -5.33 -28.87 13.99
C ASN A 142 -6.47 -28.09 14.64
N HIS A 143 -6.26 -26.81 14.96
CA HIS A 143 -7.31 -25.94 15.47
C HIS A 143 -8.44 -25.80 14.44
N ARG A 144 -8.14 -25.58 13.16
CA ARG A 144 -9.16 -25.54 12.09
C ARG A 144 -9.97 -26.84 12.02
N MET A 145 -9.33 -28.00 12.14
CA MET A 145 -9.99 -29.31 12.12
C MET A 145 -10.81 -29.59 13.38
N MET A 146 -10.44 -29.06 14.54
CA MET A 146 -11.15 -29.31 15.80
C MET A 146 -12.41 -28.44 15.95
N TYR A 147 -12.37 -27.18 15.47
CA TYR A 147 -13.45 -26.21 15.70
C TYR A 147 -14.47 -26.11 14.55
N LEU A 148 -14.11 -26.40 13.30
CA LEU A 148 -15.07 -26.37 12.19
C LEU A 148 -16.18 -27.44 12.30
N PRO A 149 -15.91 -28.67 12.77
CA PRO A 149 -16.97 -29.66 13.03
C PRO A 149 -17.95 -29.23 14.13
N TRP A 150 -17.53 -28.41 15.09
CA TRP A 150 -18.40 -27.92 16.18
C TRP A 150 -19.37 -26.83 15.72
N ILE A 151 -18.96 -25.97 14.78
CA ILE A 151 -19.84 -24.96 14.16
C ILE A 151 -20.85 -25.62 13.20
N SER A 152 -20.42 -26.64 12.45
CA SER A 152 -21.29 -27.37 11.53
C SER A 152 -22.38 -28.17 12.26
N ASN A 153 -22.04 -28.83 13.38
CA ASN A 153 -23.04 -29.56 14.17
C ASN A 153 -24.05 -28.65 14.88
N ARG A 154 -23.64 -27.45 15.33
CA ARG A 154 -24.57 -26.47 15.93
C ARG A 154 -25.60 -25.94 14.91
N LEU A 155 -25.19 -25.74 13.66
CA LEU A 155 -26.10 -25.35 12.57
C LEU A 155 -27.02 -26.49 12.12
N TYR A 156 -26.54 -27.74 12.17
CA TYR A 156 -27.34 -28.91 11.84
C TYR A 156 -28.44 -29.18 12.88
N PHE A 157 -28.13 -29.03 14.17
CA PHE A 157 -29.12 -29.15 15.26
C PHE A 157 -30.15 -28.00 15.28
N ALA A 158 -29.73 -26.77 14.97
CA ALA A 158 -30.64 -25.63 14.88
C ALA A 158 -31.65 -25.76 13.72
N ARG A 159 -31.24 -26.34 12.57
CA ARG A 159 -32.18 -26.66 11.47
C ARG A 159 -33.18 -27.74 11.89
N ASN A 160 -32.76 -28.81 12.54
CA ASN A 160 -33.66 -29.93 12.88
C ASN A 160 -34.68 -29.63 14.00
N GLN A 161 -34.42 -28.69 14.91
CA GLN A 161 -35.43 -28.24 15.88
C GLN A 161 -36.55 -27.39 15.26
N MET A 162 -36.30 -26.69 14.16
CA MET A 162 -37.33 -25.92 13.45
C MET A 162 -38.31 -26.80 12.66
N TYR A 163 -37.87 -27.96 12.18
CA TYR A 163 -38.72 -28.92 11.44
C TYR A 163 -39.65 -29.73 12.36
N HIS A 164 -39.27 -29.99 13.62
CA HIS A 164 -40.11 -30.78 14.55
C HIS A 164 -41.30 -29.98 15.14
N HIS A 165 -41.18 -28.65 15.26
CA HIS A 165 -42.26 -27.79 15.73
C HIS A 165 -43.33 -27.47 14.65
N SER A 166 -43.03 -27.70 13.38
CA SER A 166 -43.97 -27.47 12.27
C SER A 166 -44.93 -28.64 12.04
N ILE A 167 -44.57 -29.86 12.47
CA ILE A 167 -45.39 -31.08 12.29
C ILE A 167 -46.44 -31.23 13.41
N ILE A 168 -46.19 -30.72 14.62
CA ILE A 168 -47.11 -30.87 15.76
C ILE A 168 -48.33 -29.93 15.68
N LYS A 169 -48.31 -28.90 14.81
CA LYS A 169 -49.43 -27.95 14.66
C LYS A 169 -50.49 -28.35 13.62
N GLN A 170 -50.44 -29.57 13.08
CA GLN A 170 -51.37 -30.04 12.04
C GLN A 170 -52.21 -31.27 12.46
N ASN A 171 -52.20 -31.66 13.74
CA ASN A 171 -53.13 -32.66 14.29
C ASN A 171 -53.99 -32.04 15.38
#